data_AF-A0A7Y6GKN6-F1
#
_entry.id   AF-A0A7Y6GKN6-F1
#
_cell.length_a   1.000
_cell.length_b   1.000
_cell.length_c   1.000
_cell.angle_alpha   90.00
_cell.angle_beta   90.00
_cell.angle_gamma   90.00
#
_symmetry.space_group_name_H-M   'P 1'
#
loop_
_entity.id
_entity.type
_entity.pdbx_description
1 polymer ?
#
loop_
_entity_poly.entity_id
_entity_poly.type
_entity_poly.pdbx_seq_one_letter_code
_entity_poly.pdbx_strand_id
1 'polypeptide(L)'
;MEPVIIVLIILVVLVFIALIKTIQVIPQASAAIVERFGRYTRTLNAGLNIVVPFIDTIRNRIDLREQVVPFPPQPVITQDNLVVNID
;
A
#
# COMPACT_ATOMS: atom_id res chain seq x y z
N MET A 1 -39.08 10.58 17.34
CA MET A 1 -37.98 11.38 16.75
C MET A 1 -38.44 11.76 15.36
N GLU A 2 -38.45 13.05 15.03
CA GLU A 2 -38.83 13.51 13.70
C GLU A 2 -37.92 12.84 12.64
N PRO A 3 -38.47 12.29 11.54
CA PRO A 3 -37.68 11.58 10.52
C PRO A 3 -36.55 12.45 9.95
N VAL A 4 -36.73 13.77 9.97
CA VAL A 4 -35.72 14.77 9.57
C VAL A 4 -34.46 14.69 10.44
N ILE A 5 -34.59 14.52 11.77
CA ILE A 5 -33.46 14.45 12.69
C ILE A 5 -32.62 13.20 12.42
N ILE A 6 -33.29 12.07 12.13
CA ILE A 6 -32.62 10.80 11.83
C ILE A 6 -31.78 10.92 10.55
N VAL A 7 -32.35 11.52 9.48
CA VAL A 7 -31.62 11.75 8.22
C VAL A 7 -30.40 12.65 8.45
N LEU A 8 -30.54 13.70 9.25
CA LEU A 8 -29.47 14.66 9.52
C LEU A 8 -28.32 14.00 10.30
N ILE A 9 -28.63 13.16 11.29
CA ILE A 9 -27.63 12.37 12.02
C ILE A 9 -26.86 11.43 11.06
N ILE A 10 -27.55 10.71 10.19
CA ILE A 10 -26.92 9.80 9.21
C ILE A 10 -25.97 10.57 8.28
N LEU A 11 -26.39 11.74 7.80
CA LEU A 11 -25.58 12.57 6.91
C LEU A 11 -24.30 13.06 7.60
N VAL A 12 -24.40 13.52 8.84
CA VAL A 12 -23.24 13.96 9.64
C VAL A 12 -22.25 12.81 9.83
N VAL A 13 -22.76 11.62 10.19
CA VAL A 13 -21.92 10.42 10.36
C VAL A 13 -21.22 10.06 9.04
N LEU A 14 -21.92 10.12 7.91
CA LEU A 14 -21.34 9.81 6.60
C LEU A 14 -20.21 10.78 6.23
N VAL A 15 -20.43 12.09 6.42
CA VAL A 15 -19.41 13.11 6.16
C VAL A 15 -18.20 12.89 7.07
N PHE A 16 -18.42 12.57 8.34
CA PHE A 16 -17.34 12.32 9.29
C PHE A 16 -16.48 11.10 8.88
N ILE A 17 -17.12 10.01 8.46
CA ILE A 17 -16.43 8.81 7.96
C ILE A 17 -15.63 9.14 6.69
N ALA A 18 -16.19 9.95 5.78
CA ALA A 18 -15.50 10.35 4.56
C ALA A 18 -14.24 11.17 4.86
N LEU A 19 -14.31 12.12 5.80
CA LEU A 19 -13.17 12.94 6.20
C LEU A 19 -12.02 12.10 6.77
N ILE A 20 -12.33 11.14 7.65
CA ILE A 20 -11.29 10.26 8.22
C ILE A 20 -10.63 9.42 7.14
N LYS A 21 -11.40 8.86 6.20
CA LYS A 21 -10.86 8.01 5.13
C LYS A 21 -10.04 8.78 4.09
N THR A 22 -10.24 10.09 4.00
CA THR A 22 -9.55 10.97 3.05
C THR A 22 -8.06 11.09 3.37
N ILE A 23 -7.69 11.11 4.66
CA ILE A 23 -6.31 11.31 5.11
C ILE A 23 -5.63 9.94 5.21
N GLN A 24 -4.60 9.73 4.40
CA GLN A 24 -3.79 8.51 4.38
C GLN A 24 -2.34 8.85 4.71
N VAL A 25 -1.82 8.23 5.75
CA VAL A 25 -0.41 8.40 6.17
C VAL A 25 0.39 7.23 5.61
N ILE A 26 1.38 7.55 4.77
CA ILE A 26 2.29 6.56 4.18
C ILE A 26 3.60 6.56 4.98
N PRO A 27 4.05 5.39 5.48
CA PRO A 27 5.32 5.27 6.20
C PRO A 27 6.52 5.70 5.37
N GLN A 28 7.59 6.11 6.06
CA GLN A 28 8.88 6.40 5.44
C GLN A 28 9.48 5.16 4.78
N ALA A 29 10.22 5.38 3.68
CA ALA A 29 10.77 4.33 2.82
C ALA A 29 9.73 3.35 2.24
N SER A 30 8.46 3.76 2.17
CA SER A 30 7.41 3.02 1.45
C SER A 30 6.67 3.98 0.53
N ALA A 31 6.13 3.43 -0.57
CA ALA A 31 5.24 4.13 -1.48
C ALA A 31 3.96 3.33 -1.68
N ALA A 32 2.83 4.02 -1.82
CA ALA A 32 1.54 3.37 -2.04
C ALA A 32 1.01 3.70 -3.44
N ILE A 33 0.55 2.69 -4.18
CA ILE A 33 -0.04 2.88 -5.49
C ILE A 33 -1.55 3.09 -5.35
N VAL A 34 -2.04 4.20 -5.90
CA VAL A 34 -3.47 4.52 -5.93
C VAL A 34 -4.05 4.19 -7.28
N GLU A 35 -5.14 3.44 -7.24
CA GLU A 35 -5.97 3.12 -8.39
C GLU A 35 -7.34 3.75 -8.26
N ARG A 36 -7.89 4.18 -9.40
CA ARG A 36 -9.25 4.66 -9.54
C ARG A 36 -9.95 3.80 -10.58
N PHE A 37 -11.04 3.15 -10.19
CA PHE A 37 -11.79 2.22 -11.05
C PHE A 37 -10.90 1.16 -11.74
N GLY A 38 -9.90 0.64 -11.03
CA GLY A 38 -8.96 -0.36 -11.54
C GLY A 38 -7.88 0.18 -12.49
N ARG A 39 -7.76 1.51 -12.65
CA ARG A 39 -6.67 2.13 -13.40
C ARG A 39 -5.72 2.86 -12.46
N TYR A 40 -4.42 2.75 -12.75
CA TYR A 40 -3.40 3.55 -12.08
C TYR A 40 -3.70 5.04 -12.23
N THR A 41 -3.61 5.78 -11.12
CA THR A 41 -3.75 7.24 -11.13
C THR A 41 -2.44 7.91 -10.73
N ARG A 42 -1.88 7.53 -9.57
CA ARG A 42 -0.64 8.12 -9.04
C ARG A 42 -0.03 7.25 -7.95
N THR A 43 1.21 7.58 -7.62
CA THR A 43 1.95 6.99 -6.49
C THR A 43 1.98 7.98 -5.33
N LEU A 44 1.65 7.52 -4.13
CA LEU A 44 1.76 8.29 -2.88
C LEU A 44 3.11 8.01 -2.24
N ASN A 45 3.87 9.07 -2.01
CA ASN A 45 5.16 8.99 -1.32
C ASN A 45 4.95 9.08 0.20
N ALA A 46 6.03 8.87 0.96
CA ALA A 46 6.01 8.96 2.41
C ALA A 46 5.47 10.32 2.91
N GLY A 47 4.64 10.26 3.96
CA GLY A 47 3.99 11.44 4.55
C GLY A 47 2.47 11.41 4.46
N LEU A 48 1.87 12.59 4.69
CA LEU A 48 0.43 12.77 4.69
C LEU A 48 -0.08 13.00 3.27
N ASN A 49 -0.95 12.10 2.81
CA ASN A 49 -1.54 12.12 1.49
C ASN A 49 -3.06 12.21 1.59
N ILE A 50 -3.66 12.95 0.66
CA ILE A 50 -5.11 13.14 0.57
C ILE A 50 -5.61 12.28 -0.58
N VAL A 51 -6.52 11.35 -0.33
CA VAL A 51 -7.16 10.50 -1.34
C VAL A 51 -8.66 10.70 -1.33
N VAL A 52 -9.33 10.53 -2.47
CA VAL A 52 -10.78 10.64 -2.52
C VAL A 52 -11.38 9.35 -1.95
N PRO A 53 -12.07 9.39 -0.80
CA PRO A 53 -12.63 8.18 -0.20
C PRO A 53 -13.66 7.57 -1.17
N PHE A 54 -13.78 6.24 -1.16
CA PHE A 54 -14.70 5.42 -1.98
C PHE A 54 -14.35 5.30 -3.47
N ILE A 55 -13.71 6.29 -4.08
CA ILE A 55 -13.32 6.26 -5.50
C ILE A 55 -11.88 5.76 -5.66
N ASP A 56 -10.97 6.28 -4.84
CA ASP A 56 -9.57 5.91 -4.86
C ASP A 56 -9.33 4.72 -3.91
N THR A 57 -8.69 3.68 -4.43
CA THR A 57 -8.29 2.49 -3.67
C THR A 57 -6.77 2.39 -3.65
N ILE A 58 -6.19 2.15 -2.48
CA ILE A 58 -4.76 1.85 -2.35
C ILE A 58 -4.60 0.36 -2.61
N ARG A 59 -3.99 -0.02 -3.75
CA ARG A 59 -3.79 -1.44 -4.09
C ARG A 59 -2.63 -2.04 -3.32
N ASN A 60 -1.43 -1.50 -3.50
CA ASN A 60 -0.21 -2.05 -2.90
C ASN A 60 0.57 -0.94 -2.20
N ARG A 61 1.16 -1.32 -1.05
CA ARG A 61 2.24 -0.58 -0.41
C ARG A 61 3.54 -1.30 -0.72
N ILE A 62 4.42 -0.62 -1.41
CA ILE A 62 5.72 -1.14 -1.84
C ILE A 62 6.75 -0.61 -0.87
N ASP A 63 7.61 -1.50 -0.38
CA ASP A 63 8.80 -1.10 0.36
C ASP A 63 9.87 -0.66 -0.63
N LEU A 64 10.41 0.54 -0.45
CA LEU A 64 11.47 1.10 -1.29
C LEU A 64 12.86 0.77 -0.74
N ARG A 65 12.94 0.04 0.38
CA ARG A 65 14.20 -0.43 0.94
C ARG A 65 14.82 -1.52 0.07
N GLU A 66 16.14 -1.58 0.09
CA GLU A 66 16.90 -2.67 -0.53
C GLU A 66 16.58 -3.99 0.18
N GLN A 67 16.23 -5.00 -0.60
CA GLN A 67 15.90 -6.32 -0.10
C GLN A 67 16.93 -7.31 -0.64
N VAL A 68 17.53 -8.09 0.26
CA VAL A 68 18.42 -9.19 -0.11
C VAL A 68 17.54 -10.35 -0.55
N VAL A 69 17.68 -10.77 -1.81
CA VAL A 69 17.02 -11.97 -2.34
C VAL A 69 18.01 -13.13 -2.17
N PRO A 70 17.75 -14.08 -1.25
CA PRO A 70 18.60 -15.26 -1.13
C PRO A 70 18.41 -16.13 -2.38
N PHE A 71 19.49 -16.70 -2.87
CA PHE A 71 19.44 -17.71 -3.92
C PHE A 71 19.57 -19.10 -3.30
N PRO A 72 18.95 -20.13 -3.92
CA PRO A 72 19.16 -21.50 -3.45
C PRO A 72 20.61 -21.91 -3.70
N PRO A 73 21.24 -22.67 -2.78
CA PRO A 73 22.59 -23.16 -2.98
C PRO A 73 22.71 -23.98 -4.26
N GLN A 74 23.69 -23.66 -5.09
CA GLN A 74 23.94 -24.39 -6.35
C GLN A 74 25.18 -25.26 -6.23
N PRO A 75 25.10 -26.56 -6.59
CA PRO A 75 26.27 -27.43 -6.62
C PRO A 75 27.14 -27.09 -7.83
N VAL A 76 28.40 -26.72 -7.59
CA VAL A 76 29.37 -26.41 -8.63
C VAL A 76 30.60 -27.31 -8.47
N ILE A 77 31.17 -27.76 -9.58
CA ILE A 77 32.42 -28.54 -9.59
C ILE A 77 33.59 -27.56 -9.71
N THR A 78 34.47 -27.57 -8.72
CA THR A 78 35.70 -26.75 -8.69
C THR A 78 36.77 -27.31 -9.64
N GLN A 79 37.82 -26.53 -9.93
CA GLN A 79 38.94 -26.98 -10.76
C GLN A 79 39.66 -28.20 -10.18
N ASP A 80 39.59 -28.37 -8.86
CA ASP A 80 40.13 -29.51 -8.13
C ASP A 80 39.19 -30.73 -8.15
N ASN A 81 38.14 -30.70 -8.98
CA ASN A 81 37.15 -31.78 -9.14
C ASN A 81 36.39 -32.11 -7.85
N LEU A 82 36.17 -31.10 -7.00
CA LEU A 82 35.34 -31.20 -5.79
C LEU A 82 33.99 -30.52 -6.02
N VAL A 83 32.92 -31.16 -5.56
CA VAL A 83 31.57 -30.57 -5.56
C VAL A 83 31.43 -29.69 -4.32
N VAL A 84 31.19 -28.40 -4.52
CA VAL A 84 30.95 -27.42 -3.45
C VAL A 84 29.60 -26.75 -3.69
N ASN A 85 28.82 -26.57 -2.62
CA ASN A 85 27.60 -25.78 -2.67
C ASN A 85 27.95 -24.32 -2.38
N ILE A 86 27.67 -23.43 -3.33
CA ILE A 86 27.85 -21.99 -3.16
C ILE A 86 26.52 -21.40 -2.70
N ASP A 87 26.55 -20.62 -1.62
CA ASP A 87 25.47 -19.80 -1.03
C ASP A 87 25.77 -18.31 -1.19
#